data_AF-A0A517N323-F1
#
_entry.id   AF-A0A517N323-F1
#
_cell.length_a   1.000
_cell.length_b   1.000
_cell.length_c   1.000
_cell.angle_alpha   90.00
_cell.angle_beta   90.00
_cell.angle_gamma   90.00
#
_symmetry.space_group_name_H-M   'P 1'
#
loop_
_entity.id
_entity.type
_entity.pdbx_description
1 polymer ?
#
loop_
_entity_poly.entity_id
_entity_poly.type
_entity_poly.pdbx_seq_one_letter_code
_entity_poly.pdbx_strand_id
1 'polypeptide(L)'
;MRFRLSTILYVFALLAAGMATFGGWGIPSALYLCGVWYFLLKKNDRGLRKTLTYFVIAALVGLLPTTLVLTGLSSARYGHARSLCTRTLREVYYALQNHESAQRALPPAIGFDDLNQVPSSWRLTIAGFFAPGHFYPPYDHTQRYDAPANAKTTNMNVHDVFGCPAASQINGNETQYFAVVGKGTAWDRDQVKRTADITDAPGTTIMLIEAGNQAIPWTKPEDFSIEKAVNLLTGKIPDAILHYDSKDTSWFYVKHSSHVNVAMADGDIRYLTIPVEEKIARALLTANGGEVIPPGTLDALTEPQLNYARIYSLSLFVLLALLPGLVLWRRRTGMDTEQTQ
;
A
#
# COMPACT_ATOMS: atom_id res chain seq x y z
N MET A 1 7.48 -53.34 -14.17
CA MET A 1 6.54 -52.43 -13.46
C MET A 1 5.54 -51.88 -14.48
N ARG A 2 4.24 -52.14 -14.35
CA ARG A 2 3.22 -51.52 -15.23
C ARG A 2 2.77 -50.20 -14.59
N PHE A 3 3.32 -49.08 -15.05
CA PHE A 3 2.80 -47.77 -14.65
C PHE A 3 1.47 -47.54 -15.38
N ARG A 4 0.41 -47.27 -14.61
CA ARG A 4 -0.87 -46.84 -15.21
C ARG A 4 -0.68 -45.42 -15.72
N LEU A 5 -1.19 -45.11 -16.91
CA LEU A 5 -1.14 -43.78 -17.52
C LEU A 5 -1.65 -42.69 -16.54
N SER A 6 -2.69 -43.02 -15.76
CA SER A 6 -3.24 -42.14 -14.71
C SER A 6 -2.23 -41.75 -13.63
N THR A 7 -1.31 -42.64 -13.25
CA THR A 7 -0.29 -42.36 -12.23
C THR A 7 0.78 -41.41 -12.77
N ILE A 8 1.17 -41.60 -14.04
CA ILE A 8 2.11 -40.71 -14.71
C ILE A 8 1.49 -39.30 -14.83
N LEU A 9 0.26 -39.20 -15.32
CA LEU A 9 -0.47 -37.93 -15.44
C LEU A 9 -0.63 -37.21 -14.10
N TYR A 10 -0.93 -37.95 -13.02
CA TYR A 10 -1.01 -37.39 -11.67
C TYR A 10 0.32 -36.76 -11.23
N VAL A 11 1.44 -37.47 -11.38
CA VAL A 11 2.76 -36.98 -10.98
C VAL A 11 3.13 -35.72 -11.77
N PHE A 12 2.89 -35.71 -13.08
CA PHE A 12 3.10 -34.52 -13.91
C PHE A 12 2.22 -33.34 -13.49
N ALA A 13 0.93 -33.58 -13.22
CA ALA A 13 0.02 -32.54 -12.76
C ALA A 13 0.45 -31.96 -11.39
N LEU A 14 0.87 -32.82 -10.45
CA LEU A 14 1.34 -32.39 -9.13
C LEU A 14 2.66 -31.62 -9.22
N LEU A 15 3.58 -32.03 -10.08
CA LEU A 15 4.84 -31.31 -10.34
C LEU A 15 4.58 -29.94 -10.96
N ALA A 16 3.70 -29.87 -11.97
CA ALA A 16 3.34 -28.62 -12.62
C ALA A 16 2.66 -27.65 -11.64
N ALA A 17 1.69 -28.14 -10.86
CA ALA A 17 1.02 -27.34 -9.83
C ALA A 17 2.01 -26.91 -8.73
N GLY A 18 2.93 -27.80 -8.32
CA GLY A 18 3.97 -27.49 -7.35
C GLY A 18 4.90 -26.38 -7.83
N MET A 19 5.36 -26.46 -9.08
CA MET A 19 6.19 -25.41 -9.70
C MET A 19 5.46 -24.08 -9.82
N ALA A 20 4.19 -24.10 -10.22
CA ALA A 20 3.36 -22.89 -10.29
C ALA A 20 3.10 -22.27 -8.90
N THR A 21 3.19 -23.07 -7.82
CA THR A 21 2.92 -22.63 -6.45
C THR A 21 4.18 -22.27 -5.67
N PHE A 22 5.33 -22.89 -5.93
CA PHE A 22 6.53 -22.70 -5.10
C PHE A 22 7.79 -22.40 -5.93
N GLY A 23 7.65 -22.17 -7.24
CA GLY A 23 8.77 -22.01 -8.15
C GLY A 23 9.66 -23.26 -8.12
N GLY A 24 10.98 -23.06 -8.00
CA GLY A 24 11.96 -24.16 -7.95
C GLY A 24 11.73 -25.15 -6.79
N TRP A 25 11.15 -24.70 -5.67
CA TRP A 25 10.81 -25.57 -4.52
C TRP A 25 9.58 -26.45 -4.77
N GLY A 26 8.89 -26.26 -5.89
CA GLY A 26 7.73 -27.05 -6.28
C GLY A 26 8.06 -28.51 -6.56
N ILE A 27 9.20 -28.75 -7.22
CA ILE A 27 9.68 -30.08 -7.58
C ILE A 27 9.96 -30.94 -6.35
N PRO A 28 10.81 -30.52 -5.39
CA PRO A 28 11.09 -31.33 -4.20
C PRO A 28 9.83 -31.55 -3.34
N SER A 29 8.95 -30.55 -3.24
CA SER A 29 7.67 -30.68 -2.52
C SER A 29 6.75 -31.74 -3.13
N ALA A 30 6.57 -31.73 -4.45
CA ALA A 30 5.75 -32.70 -5.16
C ALA A 30 6.34 -34.13 -5.11
N LEU A 31 7.67 -34.27 -5.26
CA LEU A 31 8.35 -35.56 -5.15
C LEU A 31 8.25 -36.14 -3.74
N TYR A 32 8.41 -35.29 -2.71
CA TYR A 32 8.22 -35.69 -1.33
C TYR A 32 6.82 -36.26 -1.11
N LEU A 33 5.77 -35.57 -1.56
CA LEU A 33 4.39 -36.05 -1.45
C LEU A 33 4.14 -37.34 -2.22
N CYS A 34 4.73 -37.50 -3.41
CA CYS A 34 4.67 -38.76 -4.14
C CYS A 34 5.31 -39.91 -3.35
N GLY A 35 6.45 -39.65 -2.70
CA GLY A 35 7.13 -40.61 -1.82
C GLY A 35 6.30 -41.00 -0.59
N VAL A 36 5.69 -40.01 0.08
CA VAL A 36 4.78 -40.24 1.22
C VAL A 36 3.61 -41.11 0.78
N TRP A 37 2.92 -40.76 -0.32
CA TRP A 37 1.79 -41.55 -0.82
C TRP A 37 2.20 -42.94 -1.27
N TYR A 38 3.33 -43.09 -1.94
CA TYR A 38 3.85 -44.41 -2.33
C TYR A 38 4.10 -45.30 -1.11
N PHE A 39 4.72 -44.75 -0.05
CA PHE A 39 4.95 -45.47 1.19
C PHE A 39 3.64 -45.89 1.88
N LEU A 40 2.66 -44.97 1.97
CA LEU A 40 1.37 -45.26 2.57
C LEU A 40 0.57 -46.31 1.78
N LEU A 41 0.60 -46.24 0.45
CA LEU A 41 -0.09 -47.20 -0.42
C LEU A 41 0.52 -48.61 -0.35
N LYS A 42 1.83 -48.72 -0.12
CA LYS A 42 2.54 -50.02 -0.01
C LYS A 42 2.42 -50.64 1.38
N LYS A 43 2.06 -49.87 2.41
CA LYS A 43 1.97 -50.34 3.79
C LYS A 43 0.80 -51.33 3.97
N ASN A 44 1.12 -52.53 4.47
CA ASN A 44 0.16 -53.63 4.64
C ASN A 44 -0.67 -53.51 5.94
N ASP A 45 -0.10 -52.90 6.98
CA ASP A 45 -0.80 -52.64 8.24
C ASP A 45 -1.93 -51.60 8.02
N ARG A 46 -3.17 -52.08 8.11
CA ARG A 46 -4.37 -51.27 7.84
C ARG A 46 -4.62 -50.23 8.92
N GLY A 47 -4.27 -50.50 10.18
CA GLY A 47 -4.50 -49.59 11.30
C GLY A 47 -3.54 -48.41 11.21
N LEU A 48 -2.25 -48.71 11.11
CA LEU A 48 -1.21 -47.70 11.01
C LEU A 48 -1.30 -46.88 9.72
N ARG A 49 -1.72 -47.49 8.59
CA ARG A 49 -1.96 -46.76 7.34
C ARG A 49 -3.09 -45.72 7.46
N LYS A 50 -4.17 -46.04 8.17
CA LYS A 50 -5.29 -45.11 8.40
C LYS A 50 -4.84 -43.91 9.21
N THR A 51 -4.20 -44.14 10.36
CA THR A 51 -3.72 -43.08 11.26
C THR A 51 -2.76 -42.14 10.54
N LEU A 52 -1.82 -42.69 9.77
CA LEU A 52 -0.87 -41.88 9.00
C LEU A 52 -1.54 -41.12 7.84
N THR A 53 -2.55 -41.69 7.19
CA THR A 53 -3.29 -41.00 6.12
C THR A 53 -4.03 -39.78 6.68
N TYR A 54 -4.73 -39.92 7.82
CA TYR A 54 -5.38 -38.79 8.47
C TYR A 54 -4.38 -37.75 8.96
N PHE A 55 -3.23 -38.17 9.47
CA PHE A 55 -2.18 -37.24 9.86
C PHE A 55 -1.65 -36.42 8.67
N VAL A 56 -1.40 -37.06 7.52
CA VAL A 56 -0.96 -36.36 6.30
C VAL A 56 -2.03 -35.41 5.78
N ILE A 57 -3.30 -35.81 5.77
CA ILE A 57 -4.42 -34.93 5.38
C ILE A 57 -4.53 -33.74 6.35
N ALA A 58 -4.46 -34.00 7.66
CA ALA A 58 -4.51 -32.96 8.69
C ALA A 58 -3.31 -32.00 8.59
N ALA A 59 -2.12 -32.50 8.25
CA ALA A 59 -0.94 -31.66 8.00
C ALA A 59 -1.13 -30.80 6.74
N LEU A 60 -1.59 -31.38 5.63
CA LEU A 60 -1.85 -30.63 4.39
C LEU A 60 -2.94 -29.56 4.55
N VAL A 61 -4.01 -29.87 5.29
CA VAL A 61 -5.12 -28.96 5.56
C VAL A 61 -4.78 -27.97 6.67
N GLY A 62 -3.94 -28.32 7.64
CA GLY A 62 -3.54 -27.49 8.78
C GLY A 62 -2.35 -26.55 8.52
N LEU A 63 -1.46 -26.87 7.58
CA LEU A 63 -0.38 -25.98 7.15
C LEU A 63 -0.86 -24.79 6.30
N LEU A 64 -2.01 -24.94 5.62
CA LEU A 64 -2.64 -23.86 4.83
C LEU A 64 -3.11 -22.67 5.69
N PRO A 65 -3.91 -22.85 6.76
CA PRO A 65 -4.35 -21.74 7.60
C PRO A 65 -3.22 -21.16 8.46
N THR A 66 -2.21 -21.94 8.86
CA THR A 66 -1.10 -21.42 9.68
C THR A 66 -0.19 -20.45 8.90
N THR A 67 0.05 -20.71 7.61
CA THR A 67 0.75 -19.74 6.74
C THR A 67 -0.09 -18.50 6.47
N LEU A 68 -1.41 -18.65 6.28
CA LEU A 68 -2.35 -17.54 6.10
C LEU A 68 -2.40 -16.61 7.32
N VAL A 69 -2.48 -17.19 8.53
CA VAL A 69 -2.54 -16.44 9.79
C VAL A 69 -1.20 -15.73 10.10
N LEU A 70 -0.07 -16.37 9.82
CA LEU A 70 1.25 -15.74 10.02
C LEU A 70 1.51 -14.60 9.04
N THR A 71 1.10 -14.73 7.77
CA THR A 71 1.19 -13.61 6.81
C THR A 71 0.31 -12.43 7.20
N GLY A 72 -0.86 -12.68 7.81
CA GLY A 72 -1.72 -11.62 8.33
C GLY A 72 -1.06 -10.76 9.41
N LEU A 73 -0.22 -11.36 10.27
CA LEU A 73 0.47 -10.64 11.35
C LEU A 73 1.59 -9.72 10.82
N SER A 74 2.30 -10.12 9.77
CA SER A 74 3.27 -9.22 9.10
C SER A 74 2.56 -8.06 8.40
N SER A 75 1.48 -8.32 7.66
CA SER A 75 0.67 -7.27 7.02
C SER A 75 0.08 -6.28 8.05
N ALA A 76 -0.28 -6.75 9.24
CA ALA A 76 -0.76 -5.88 10.33
C ALA A 76 0.29 -4.87 10.82
N ARG A 77 1.58 -5.24 10.88
CA ARG A 77 2.65 -4.31 11.28
C ARG A 77 2.93 -3.25 10.21
N TYR A 78 2.93 -3.64 8.93
CA TYR A 78 3.07 -2.68 7.83
C TYR A 78 1.85 -1.76 7.73
N GLY A 79 0.65 -2.29 7.99
CA GLY A 79 -0.58 -1.50 8.13
C GLY A 79 -0.52 -0.48 9.26
N HIS A 80 0.12 -0.81 10.39
CA HIS A 80 0.27 0.14 11.51
C HIS A 80 1.15 1.34 11.15
N ALA A 81 2.33 1.11 10.56
CA ALA A 81 3.20 2.20 10.13
C ALA A 81 2.52 3.12 9.09
N ARG A 82 1.78 2.54 8.14
CA ARG A 82 0.95 3.29 7.17
C ARG A 82 -0.15 4.11 7.84
N SER A 83 -0.82 3.54 8.85
CA SER A 83 -1.88 4.23 9.59
C SER A 83 -1.40 5.48 10.31
N LEU A 84 -0.13 5.50 10.74
CA LEU A 84 0.48 6.67 11.38
C LEU A 84 0.69 7.81 10.39
N CYS A 85 1.26 7.55 9.21
CA CYS A 85 1.45 8.60 8.18
C CYS A 85 0.11 9.12 7.66
N THR A 86 -0.86 8.22 7.45
CA THR A 86 -2.24 8.61 7.08
C THR A 86 -2.88 9.51 8.13
N ARG A 87 -2.66 9.21 9.42
CA ARG A 87 -3.16 10.03 10.52
C ARG A 87 -2.53 11.43 10.52
N THR A 88 -1.20 11.52 10.45
CA THR A 88 -0.52 12.83 10.45
C THR A 88 -0.93 13.66 9.25
N LEU A 89 -0.99 13.08 8.04
CA LEU A 89 -1.48 13.79 6.85
C LEU A 89 -2.93 14.28 7.00
N ARG A 90 -3.79 13.48 7.64
CA ARG A 90 -5.17 13.89 7.96
C ARG A 90 -5.21 15.05 8.94
N GLU A 91 -4.33 15.09 9.94
CA GLU A 91 -4.23 16.22 10.88
C GLU A 91 -3.81 17.50 10.15
N VAL A 92 -2.88 17.43 9.19
CA VAL A 92 -2.51 18.56 8.32
C VAL A 92 -3.69 19.01 7.45
N TYR A 93 -4.43 18.07 6.87
CA TYR A 93 -5.63 18.39 6.09
C TYR A 93 -6.68 19.11 6.95
N TYR A 94 -6.94 18.65 8.17
CA TYR A 94 -7.88 19.33 9.07
C TYR A 94 -7.42 20.72 9.47
N ALA A 95 -6.12 20.94 9.67
CA ALA A 95 -5.60 22.29 9.92
C ALA A 95 -5.84 23.23 8.71
N LEU A 96 -5.74 22.73 7.47
CA LEU A 96 -6.12 23.49 6.27
C LEU A 96 -7.61 23.87 6.26
N GLN A 97 -8.49 22.91 6.58
CA GLN A 97 -9.93 23.16 6.63
C GLN A 97 -10.32 24.12 7.77
N ASN A 98 -9.65 24.03 8.92
CA ASN A 98 -9.84 24.96 10.03
C ASN A 98 -9.41 26.38 9.64
N HIS A 99 -8.28 26.52 8.94
CA HIS A 99 -7.85 27.80 8.38
C HIS A 99 -8.87 28.34 7.38
N GLU A 100 -9.34 27.52 6.44
CA GLU A 100 -10.36 27.93 5.47
C GLU A 100 -11.65 28.37 6.18
N SER A 101 -12.11 27.64 7.19
CA SER A 101 -13.30 28.00 7.97
C SER A 101 -13.16 29.37 8.66
N ALA A 102 -11.98 29.65 9.21
CA ALA A 102 -11.71 30.91 9.93
C ALA A 102 -11.46 32.10 9.00
N GLN A 103 -10.69 31.89 7.92
CA GLN A 103 -10.22 32.94 7.01
C GLN A 103 -11.02 33.04 5.71
N ARG A 104 -11.97 32.11 5.50
CA ARG A 104 -12.77 31.94 4.27
C ARG A 104 -11.94 31.71 3.01
N ALA A 105 -10.70 31.27 3.18
CA ALA A 105 -9.79 30.89 2.10
C ALA A 105 -8.76 29.86 2.59
N LEU A 106 -8.38 28.94 1.72
CA LEU A 106 -7.22 28.10 1.87
C LEU A 106 -5.96 28.96 1.95
N PRO A 107 -4.92 28.50 2.68
CA PRO A 107 -3.70 29.27 2.78
C PRO A 107 -3.01 29.36 1.40
N PRO A 108 -2.36 30.49 1.11
CA PRO A 108 -1.52 30.61 -0.06
C PRO A 108 -0.32 29.64 0.01
N ALA A 109 -0.12 28.75 -0.97
CA ALA A 109 1.04 27.82 -1.03
C ALA A 109 2.40 28.50 -0.73
N ILE A 110 2.68 29.62 -1.41
CA ILE A 110 3.74 30.61 -1.16
C ILE A 110 3.17 31.89 -0.52
N GLY A 111 3.12 31.99 0.79
CA GLY A 111 2.59 33.15 1.51
C GLY A 111 3.31 34.45 1.15
N PHE A 112 2.52 35.48 0.89
CA PHE A 112 2.93 36.83 0.51
C PHE A 112 2.15 37.80 1.42
N ASP A 113 2.79 38.57 2.31
CA ASP A 113 2.17 39.59 3.19
C ASP A 113 2.22 41.00 2.57
N ASP A 114 1.22 41.42 1.79
CA ASP A 114 0.93 42.67 1.02
C ASP A 114 1.89 43.92 0.93
N LEU A 115 3.15 43.90 1.42
CA LEU A 115 4.13 45.01 1.42
C LEU A 115 5.60 44.52 1.24
N ASN A 116 6.11 44.41 -0.02
CA ASN A 116 7.54 44.18 -0.35
C ASN A 116 8.20 42.89 0.20
N GLN A 117 7.64 41.72 -0.15
CA GLN A 117 7.70 40.55 0.72
C GLN A 117 8.79 39.52 0.48
N VAL A 118 9.13 38.88 1.59
CA VAL A 118 9.83 37.61 1.62
C VAL A 118 8.80 36.46 1.69
N PRO A 119 8.84 35.48 0.76
CA PRO A 119 7.86 34.40 0.74
C PRO A 119 7.99 33.48 1.97
N SER A 120 6.85 33.01 2.49
CA SER A 120 6.79 32.05 3.60
C SER A 120 5.91 30.84 3.28
N SER A 121 6.19 29.69 3.90
CA SER A 121 5.48 28.42 3.65
C SER A 121 4.04 28.47 4.18
N TRP A 122 3.07 27.92 3.43
CA TRP A 122 1.68 27.73 3.91
C TRP A 122 1.59 26.95 5.22
N ARG A 123 2.59 26.11 5.52
CA ARG A 123 2.71 25.34 6.76
C ARG A 123 2.84 26.24 7.99
N LEU A 124 3.47 27.41 7.84
CA LEU A 124 3.50 28.42 8.90
C LEU A 124 2.12 29.05 9.12
N THR A 125 1.37 29.30 8.04
CA THR A 125 0.03 29.89 8.11
C THR A 125 -0.96 28.97 8.84
N ILE A 126 -0.87 27.66 8.64
CA ILE A 126 -1.76 26.70 9.30
C ILE A 126 -1.26 26.21 10.67
N ALA A 127 -0.04 26.55 11.08
CA ALA A 127 0.56 26.08 12.33
C ALA A 127 -0.33 26.39 13.56
N GLY A 128 -1.03 27.53 13.56
CA GLY A 128 -1.96 27.90 14.63
C GLY A 128 -3.32 27.19 14.61
N PHE A 129 -3.59 26.37 13.58
CA PHE A 129 -4.89 25.70 13.36
C PHE A 129 -4.87 24.20 13.68
N PHE A 130 -3.73 23.69 14.18
CA PHE A 130 -3.64 22.35 14.76
C PHE A 130 -4.32 22.29 16.14
N ALA A 131 -4.62 21.07 16.59
CA ALA A 131 -5.16 20.86 17.94
C ALA A 131 -4.21 21.43 19.01
N PRO A 132 -4.74 21.88 20.17
CA PRO A 132 -3.93 22.41 21.25
C PRO A 132 -2.83 21.42 21.68
N GLY A 133 -1.58 21.88 21.73
CA GLY A 133 -0.44 21.04 22.16
C GLY A 133 0.87 21.34 21.42
N HIS A 134 0.79 21.92 20.22
CA HIS A 134 1.97 22.35 19.47
C HIS A 134 2.29 23.82 19.77
N PHE A 135 3.52 24.09 20.21
CA PHE A 135 4.03 25.45 20.42
C PHE A 135 5.14 25.72 19.43
N TYR A 136 4.94 26.72 18.57
CA TYR A 136 5.91 27.14 17.57
C TYR A 136 6.69 28.37 18.08
N PRO A 137 8.02 28.41 17.93
CA PRO A 137 8.77 29.62 18.22
C PRO A 137 8.32 30.79 17.33
N PRO A 138 8.53 32.05 17.76
CA PRO A 138 8.22 33.21 16.95
C PRO A 138 8.89 33.15 15.58
N TYR A 139 8.19 33.58 14.54
CA TYR A 139 8.71 33.66 13.17
C TYR A 139 8.56 35.11 12.66
N ASP A 140 9.64 35.68 12.13
CA ASP A 140 9.65 37.00 11.53
C ASP A 140 9.31 36.88 10.03
N HIS A 141 8.07 37.23 9.69
CA HIS A 141 7.55 37.20 8.32
C HIS A 141 8.17 38.25 7.40
N THR A 142 8.93 39.21 7.94
CA THR A 142 9.66 40.22 7.14
C THR A 142 11.02 39.71 6.65
N GLN A 143 11.47 38.55 7.15
CA GLN A 143 12.76 37.95 6.82
C GLN A 143 12.62 36.57 6.19
N ARG A 144 13.67 36.12 5.50
CA ARG A 144 13.70 34.80 4.84
C ARG A 144 13.68 33.68 5.86
N TYR A 145 13.21 32.52 5.41
CA TYR A 145 13.19 31.31 6.22
C TYR A 145 14.59 30.90 6.72
N ASP A 146 15.65 31.24 5.96
CA ASP A 146 17.06 30.95 6.24
C ASP A 146 17.78 32.09 6.99
N ALA A 147 17.08 33.18 7.34
CA ALA A 147 17.65 34.28 8.10
C ALA A 147 17.96 33.86 9.55
N PRO A 148 19.01 34.41 10.19
CA PRO A 148 19.35 34.11 11.59
C PRO A 148 18.19 34.32 12.57
N ALA A 149 17.32 35.30 12.31
CA ALA A 149 16.11 35.56 13.11
C ALA A 149 15.12 34.38 13.11
N ASN A 150 15.02 33.65 11.99
CA ASN A 150 14.08 32.55 11.79
C ASN A 150 14.70 31.16 12.03
N ALA A 151 16.01 31.09 12.27
CA ALA A 151 16.74 29.83 12.42
C ALA A 151 16.16 28.91 13.51
N LYS A 152 15.61 29.47 14.60
CA LYS A 152 15.04 28.67 15.69
C LYS A 152 13.77 27.92 15.27
N THR A 153 12.90 28.57 14.49
CA THR A 153 11.66 27.99 13.95
C THR A 153 11.97 27.05 12.79
N THR A 154 12.87 27.46 11.89
CA THR A 154 13.30 26.65 10.74
C THR A 154 14.03 25.36 11.13
N ASN A 155 14.69 25.31 12.29
CA ASN A 155 15.38 24.10 12.78
C ASN A 155 14.57 23.31 13.83
N MET A 156 13.33 23.70 14.12
CA MET A 156 12.47 22.95 15.03
C MET A 156 12.14 21.58 14.44
N ASN A 157 12.09 20.56 15.29
CA ASN A 157 11.58 19.25 14.90
C ASN A 157 10.06 19.33 14.75
N VAL A 158 9.57 19.07 13.53
CA VAL A 158 8.15 19.06 13.16
C VAL A 158 7.74 17.74 12.52
N HIS A 159 8.55 16.70 12.66
CA HIS A 159 8.31 15.41 12.02
C HIS A 159 6.99 14.75 12.47
N ASP A 160 6.56 15.02 13.69
CA ASP A 160 5.28 14.59 14.24
C ASP A 160 4.07 15.26 13.58
N VAL A 161 4.26 16.42 12.94
CA VAL A 161 3.19 17.23 12.31
C VAL A 161 3.28 17.20 10.79
N PHE A 162 4.47 17.39 10.22
CA PHE A 162 4.68 17.57 8.78
C PHE A 162 5.53 16.45 8.15
N GLY A 163 5.78 15.37 8.90
CA GLY A 163 6.50 14.19 8.46
C GLY A 163 5.65 12.91 8.50
N CYS A 164 6.09 11.89 7.79
CA CYS A 164 5.56 10.54 7.86
C CYS A 164 6.33 9.75 8.93
N PRO A 165 5.68 9.31 10.02
CA PRO A 165 6.31 8.53 11.10
C PRO A 165 7.02 7.24 10.66
N ALA A 166 6.70 6.71 9.47
CA ALA A 166 7.30 5.50 8.93
C ALA A 166 8.55 5.75 8.06
N ALA A 167 8.90 7.01 7.77
CA ALA A 167 10.05 7.35 6.94
C ALA A 167 11.38 6.98 7.61
N SER A 168 12.31 6.37 6.87
CA SER A 168 13.60 5.94 7.39
C SER A 168 14.69 7.02 7.37
N GLN A 169 14.46 8.15 6.68
CA GLN A 169 15.37 9.29 6.63
C GLN A 169 14.65 10.50 7.19
N ILE A 170 15.11 10.96 8.37
CA ILE A 170 14.44 12.02 9.11
C ILE A 170 15.49 13.08 9.45
N ASN A 171 15.45 14.18 8.72
CA ASN A 171 15.86 15.45 9.28
C ASN A 171 14.62 16.08 9.92
N GLY A 172 14.67 16.33 11.23
CA GLY A 172 13.47 16.66 12.01
C GLY A 172 12.77 17.95 11.55
N ASN A 173 13.49 18.84 10.88
CA ASN A 173 12.94 20.11 10.40
C ASN A 173 12.44 20.08 8.95
N GLU A 174 12.55 18.94 8.26
CA GLU A 174 12.07 18.79 6.90
C GLU A 174 10.61 18.35 6.85
N THR A 175 9.93 18.74 5.77
CA THR A 175 8.55 18.31 5.50
C THR A 175 8.51 17.18 4.47
N GLN A 176 7.49 16.34 4.58
CA GLN A 176 7.21 15.25 3.66
C GLN A 176 5.81 15.33 3.04
N TYR A 177 5.01 16.35 3.37
CA TYR A 177 3.70 16.58 2.78
C TYR A 177 3.72 17.88 2.01
N PHE A 178 3.38 17.83 0.72
CA PHE A 178 3.52 18.93 -0.21
C PHE A 178 2.20 19.29 -0.88
N ALA A 179 2.00 20.58 -1.11
CA ALA A 179 1.00 21.05 -2.05
C ALA A 179 1.47 20.75 -3.49
N VAL A 180 0.52 20.57 -4.42
CA VAL A 180 0.83 20.56 -5.86
C VAL A 180 0.39 21.88 -6.46
N VAL A 181 1.36 22.72 -6.76
CA VAL A 181 1.17 24.10 -7.20
C VAL A 181 1.28 24.18 -8.72
N GLY A 182 0.29 24.79 -9.34
CA GLY A 182 0.24 25.03 -10.78
C GLY A 182 -1.12 25.56 -11.19
N LYS A 183 -1.24 25.98 -12.45
CA LYS A 183 -2.55 26.38 -12.99
C LYS A 183 -3.50 25.19 -13.01
N GLY A 184 -4.74 25.41 -12.59
CA GLY A 184 -5.80 24.41 -12.53
C GLY A 184 -5.65 23.34 -11.44
N THR A 185 -4.68 23.46 -10.53
CA THR A 185 -4.61 22.58 -9.35
C THR A 185 -5.46 23.14 -8.22
N ALA A 186 -5.65 22.35 -7.16
CA ALA A 186 -6.35 22.83 -5.96
C ALA A 186 -5.62 23.95 -5.19
N TRP A 187 -4.40 24.30 -5.62
CA TRP A 187 -3.59 25.40 -5.09
C TRP A 187 -3.39 26.53 -6.11
N ASP A 188 -4.15 26.53 -7.21
CA ASP A 188 -4.18 27.65 -8.16
C ASP A 188 -4.84 28.86 -7.51
N ARG A 189 -4.07 29.87 -7.13
CA ARG A 189 -4.59 31.07 -6.44
C ARG A 189 -5.57 31.90 -7.23
N ASP A 190 -5.45 31.85 -8.55
CA ASP A 190 -6.27 32.68 -9.42
C ASP A 190 -7.69 32.10 -9.48
N GLN A 191 -7.84 30.80 -9.23
CA GLN A 191 -9.09 30.06 -9.46
C GLN A 191 -9.65 29.38 -8.21
N VAL A 192 -8.80 28.87 -7.33
CA VAL A 192 -9.19 28.11 -6.14
C VAL A 192 -8.75 28.88 -4.90
N LYS A 193 -9.73 29.49 -4.23
CA LYS A 193 -9.52 30.14 -2.93
C LYS A 193 -10.11 29.30 -1.80
N ARG A 194 -11.09 28.46 -2.10
CA ARG A 194 -11.81 27.61 -1.17
C ARG A 194 -11.92 26.21 -1.74
N THR A 195 -12.09 25.22 -0.87
CA THR A 195 -12.37 23.84 -1.28
C THR A 195 -13.66 23.79 -2.13
N ALA A 196 -14.62 24.68 -1.85
CA ALA A 196 -15.86 24.82 -2.61
C ALA A 196 -15.68 25.37 -4.05
N ASP A 197 -14.50 25.92 -4.40
CA ASP A 197 -14.22 26.41 -5.76
C ASP A 197 -13.69 25.29 -6.68
N ILE A 198 -13.45 24.08 -6.13
CA ILE A 198 -13.04 22.88 -6.88
C ILE A 198 -14.27 22.33 -7.62
N THR A 199 -14.19 22.26 -8.95
CA THR A 199 -15.31 21.82 -9.81
C THR A 199 -15.21 20.36 -10.22
N ASP A 200 -14.01 19.81 -10.26
CA ASP A 200 -13.81 18.37 -10.43
C ASP A 200 -14.25 17.63 -9.16
N ALA A 201 -14.48 16.31 -9.27
CA ALA A 201 -15.00 15.54 -8.14
C ALA A 201 -13.98 15.55 -6.97
N PRO A 202 -14.36 16.07 -5.77
CA PRO A 202 -13.40 16.28 -4.68
C PRO A 202 -12.68 15.01 -4.20
N GLY A 203 -13.35 13.85 -4.23
CA GLY A 203 -12.76 12.55 -3.90
C GLY A 203 -11.76 12.02 -4.93
N THR A 204 -11.57 12.72 -6.05
CA THR A 204 -10.58 12.42 -7.08
C THR A 204 -9.63 13.59 -7.37
N THR A 205 -9.67 14.66 -6.57
CA THR A 205 -8.74 15.78 -6.68
C THR A 205 -7.77 15.77 -5.50
N ILE A 206 -6.46 15.66 -5.78
CA ILE A 206 -5.41 15.65 -4.77
C ILE A 206 -5.16 17.07 -4.27
N MET A 207 -5.26 17.24 -2.95
CA MET A 207 -4.88 18.44 -2.21
C MET A 207 -3.42 18.40 -1.75
N LEU A 208 -2.99 17.28 -1.17
CA LEU A 208 -1.63 17.13 -0.64
C LEU A 208 -1.04 15.80 -1.08
N ILE A 209 0.27 15.80 -1.35
CA ILE A 209 1.02 14.60 -1.73
C ILE A 209 2.18 14.35 -0.78
N GLU A 210 2.38 13.10 -0.38
CA GLU A 210 3.51 12.67 0.41
C GLU A 210 4.74 12.41 -0.47
N ALA A 211 5.90 12.92 -0.07
CA ALA A 211 7.17 12.65 -0.73
C ALA A 211 8.35 12.69 0.24
N GLY A 212 9.33 11.83 0.02
CA GLY A 212 10.58 11.76 0.77
C GLY A 212 11.76 12.44 0.08
N ASN A 213 12.88 12.55 0.79
CA ASN A 213 14.19 12.95 0.25
C ASN A 213 14.18 14.26 -0.57
N GLN A 214 13.44 15.25 -0.08
CA GLN A 214 13.35 16.57 -0.73
C GLN A 214 14.31 17.60 -0.16
N ALA A 215 14.81 17.39 1.07
CA ALA A 215 15.67 18.35 1.77
C ALA A 215 15.05 19.76 1.89
N ILE A 216 13.72 19.82 2.11
CA ILE A 216 12.96 21.08 2.21
C ILE A 216 12.57 21.30 3.67
N PRO A 217 13.14 22.31 4.36
CA PRO A 217 12.68 22.72 5.67
C PRO A 217 11.22 23.17 5.64
N TRP A 218 10.43 22.85 6.66
CA TRP A 218 8.99 23.12 6.68
C TRP A 218 8.60 24.62 6.53
N THR A 219 9.50 25.54 6.89
CA THR A 219 9.32 27.00 6.77
C THR A 219 9.64 27.53 5.38
N LYS A 220 10.34 26.75 4.54
CA LYS A 220 10.72 27.14 3.18
C LYS A 220 9.47 27.10 2.28
N PRO A 221 9.15 28.18 1.53
CA PRO A 221 7.98 28.26 0.65
C PRO A 221 8.20 27.49 -0.67
N GLU A 222 8.47 26.19 -0.58
CA GLU A 222 8.72 25.34 -1.73
C GLU A 222 7.85 24.08 -1.67
N ASP A 223 7.17 23.81 -2.77
CA ASP A 223 6.20 22.72 -2.93
C ASP A 223 6.34 22.10 -4.34
N PHE A 224 5.49 21.12 -4.67
CA PHE A 224 5.64 20.36 -5.91
C PHE A 224 4.99 21.08 -7.09
N SER A 225 5.68 21.12 -8.22
CA SER A 225 5.03 21.43 -9.49
C SER A 225 4.20 20.24 -9.98
N ILE A 226 3.25 20.48 -10.88
CA ILE A 226 2.47 19.41 -11.54
C ILE A 226 3.40 18.35 -12.13
N GLU A 227 4.43 18.74 -12.89
CA GLU A 227 5.36 17.78 -13.52
C GLU A 227 6.13 16.94 -12.49
N LYS A 228 6.55 17.55 -11.37
CA LYS A 228 7.25 16.83 -10.31
C LYS A 228 6.32 15.82 -9.63
N ALA A 229 5.06 16.21 -9.38
CA ALA A 229 4.04 15.31 -8.83
C ALA A 229 3.67 14.19 -9.80
N VAL A 230 3.55 14.46 -11.11
CA VAL A 230 3.36 13.42 -12.14
C VAL A 230 4.54 12.46 -12.16
N ASN A 231 5.77 12.94 -12.10
CA ASN A 231 6.95 12.08 -12.04
C ASN A 231 6.97 11.20 -10.78
N LEU A 232 6.50 11.71 -9.64
CA LEU A 232 6.33 10.91 -8.43
C LEU A 232 5.30 9.80 -8.62
N LEU A 233 4.09 10.17 -9.06
CA LEU A 233 2.97 9.24 -9.23
C LEU A 233 3.22 8.20 -10.33
N THR A 234 3.99 8.54 -11.36
CA THR A 234 4.39 7.60 -12.43
C THR A 234 5.64 6.78 -12.08
N GLY A 235 6.23 6.97 -10.89
CA GLY A 235 7.39 6.22 -10.44
C GLY A 235 8.73 6.62 -11.10
N LYS A 236 8.78 7.77 -11.79
CA LYS A 236 10.00 8.28 -12.46
C LYS A 236 11.04 8.85 -11.47
N ILE A 237 10.63 9.17 -10.23
CA ILE A 237 11.53 9.60 -9.14
C ILE A 237 11.44 8.67 -7.91
N PRO A 238 11.99 7.44 -7.99
CA PRO A 238 11.82 6.42 -6.96
C PRO A 238 12.38 6.81 -5.59
N ASP A 239 13.41 7.66 -5.53
CA ASP A 239 14.02 8.11 -4.27
C ASP A 239 13.09 9.00 -3.44
N ALA A 240 12.06 9.57 -4.06
CA ALA A 240 11.05 10.38 -3.37
C ALA A 240 9.89 9.53 -2.81
N ILE A 241 9.86 8.23 -3.06
CA ILE A 241 8.82 7.33 -2.57
C ILE A 241 9.23 6.79 -1.20
N LEU A 242 8.47 7.15 -0.15
CA LEU A 242 8.75 6.72 1.22
C LEU A 242 8.36 5.26 1.50
N HIS A 243 7.24 4.80 0.91
CA HIS A 243 6.67 3.49 1.20
C HIS A 243 7.04 2.48 0.12
N TYR A 244 8.32 2.12 0.06
CA TYR A 244 8.79 1.08 -0.86
C TYR A 244 8.43 -0.30 -0.35
N ASP A 245 7.61 -1.02 -1.12
CA ASP A 245 7.15 -2.36 -0.81
C ASP A 245 8.19 -3.44 -1.14
N SER A 246 9.42 -3.25 -0.66
CA SER A 246 10.45 -4.30 -0.70
C SER A 246 10.15 -5.45 0.27
N LYS A 247 9.15 -5.27 1.15
CA LYS A 247 8.93 -6.14 2.31
C LYS A 247 7.54 -6.78 2.40
N ASP A 248 6.58 -6.54 1.48
CA ASP A 248 5.47 -7.49 1.33
C ASP A 248 6.02 -8.83 0.84
N THR A 249 6.26 -9.66 1.85
CA THR A 249 6.56 -11.07 1.74
C THR A 249 5.27 -11.88 1.57
N SER A 250 4.12 -11.22 1.46
CA SER A 250 2.85 -11.92 1.28
C SER A 250 2.84 -12.67 -0.05
N TRP A 251 2.69 -13.99 0.07
CA TRP A 251 2.55 -14.86 -1.08
C TRP A 251 1.27 -14.55 -1.89
N PHE A 252 0.24 -14.03 -1.22
CA PHE A 252 -1.11 -13.87 -1.75
C PHE A 252 -1.39 -12.54 -2.44
N TYR A 253 -0.55 -11.52 -2.25
CA TYR A 253 -0.71 -10.23 -2.92
C TYR A 253 0.25 -10.09 -4.09
N VAL A 254 -0.09 -9.24 -5.05
CA VAL A 254 0.81 -8.86 -6.15
C VAL A 254 1.99 -8.10 -5.54
N LYS A 255 3.22 -8.61 -5.74
CA LYS A 255 4.43 -7.91 -5.28
C LYS A 255 4.62 -6.61 -6.08
N HIS A 256 5.19 -5.60 -5.42
CA HIS A 256 5.84 -4.42 -6.01
C HIS A 256 4.98 -3.17 -6.23
N SER A 257 3.96 -2.91 -5.42
CA SER A 257 3.41 -1.55 -5.37
C SER A 257 4.14 -0.72 -4.33
N SER A 258 5.03 0.16 -4.79
CA SER A 258 5.36 1.33 -3.99
C SER A 258 4.08 2.14 -3.75
N HIS A 259 3.95 2.82 -2.62
CA HIS A 259 2.77 3.65 -2.37
C HIS A 259 3.14 5.08 -2.02
N VAL A 260 2.24 6.00 -2.36
CA VAL A 260 2.30 7.42 -1.98
C VAL A 260 0.99 7.78 -1.29
N ASN A 261 1.06 8.33 -0.08
CA ASN A 261 -0.13 8.86 0.58
C ASN A 261 -0.52 10.20 -0.05
N VAL A 262 -1.82 10.38 -0.28
CA VAL A 262 -2.40 11.63 -0.79
C VAL A 262 -3.61 12.01 0.04
N ALA A 263 -3.79 13.30 0.28
CA ALA A 263 -5.04 13.85 0.80
C ALA A 263 -5.88 14.32 -0.37
N MET A 264 -7.13 13.85 -0.44
CA MET A 264 -8.11 14.27 -1.43
C MET A 264 -8.84 15.54 -0.97
N ALA A 265 -9.49 16.23 -1.89
CA ALA A 265 -10.23 17.47 -1.60
C ALA A 265 -11.52 17.27 -0.79
N ASP A 266 -12.01 16.03 -0.66
CA ASP A 266 -13.07 15.68 0.30
C ASP A 266 -12.54 15.33 1.71
N GLY A 267 -11.22 15.32 1.90
CA GLY A 267 -10.54 14.99 3.15
C GLY A 267 -10.27 13.52 3.36
N ASP A 268 -10.59 12.68 2.39
CA ASP A 268 -10.17 11.28 2.43
C ASP A 268 -8.66 11.17 2.19
N ILE A 269 -8.01 10.22 2.89
CA ILE A 269 -6.58 9.96 2.72
C ILE A 269 -6.44 8.62 2.03
N ARG A 270 -5.86 8.65 0.83
CA ARG A 270 -5.69 7.48 -0.03
C ARG A 270 -4.21 7.16 -0.17
N TYR A 271 -3.90 5.87 -0.37
CA TYR A 271 -2.55 5.41 -0.66
C TYR A 271 -2.52 4.89 -2.09
N LEU A 272 -1.91 5.67 -2.99
CA LEU A 272 -1.87 5.33 -4.40
C LEU A 272 -0.73 4.37 -4.67
N THR A 273 -1.06 3.21 -5.24
CA THR A 273 -0.11 2.27 -5.83
C THR A 273 0.60 2.91 -7.01
N ILE A 274 1.92 2.90 -6.98
CA ILE A 274 2.82 3.44 -7.99
C ILE A 274 3.42 2.27 -8.79
N PRO A 275 3.49 2.35 -10.13
CA PRO A 275 3.19 3.53 -10.97
C PRO A 275 1.71 3.69 -11.32
N VAL A 276 1.24 4.94 -11.31
CA VAL A 276 -0.04 5.38 -11.88
C VAL A 276 0.17 5.74 -13.35
N GLU A 277 -0.82 5.47 -14.21
CA GLU A 277 -0.80 5.93 -15.60
C GLU A 277 -0.73 7.46 -15.65
N GLU A 278 0.15 8.02 -16.50
CA GLU A 278 0.39 9.47 -16.54
C GLU A 278 -0.88 10.30 -16.74
N LYS A 279 -1.82 9.82 -17.59
CA LYS A 279 -3.10 10.49 -17.81
C LYS A 279 -3.95 10.57 -16.53
N ILE A 280 -4.01 9.49 -15.77
CA ILE A 280 -4.72 9.43 -14.49
C ILE A 280 -4.00 10.27 -13.44
N ALA A 281 -2.67 10.21 -13.38
CA ALA A 281 -1.88 11.03 -12.48
C ALA A 281 -2.13 12.54 -12.70
N ARG A 282 -2.22 12.99 -13.96
CA ARG A 282 -2.55 14.38 -14.28
C ARG A 282 -3.98 14.75 -13.88
N ALA A 283 -4.95 13.90 -14.20
CA ALA A 283 -6.36 14.11 -13.83
C ALA A 283 -6.57 14.17 -12.31
N LEU A 284 -5.80 13.42 -11.52
CA LEU A 284 -5.86 13.50 -10.06
C LEU A 284 -5.29 14.82 -9.50
N LEU A 285 -4.46 15.54 -10.26
CA LEU A 285 -3.78 16.77 -9.80
C LEU A 285 -4.52 18.06 -10.21
N THR A 286 -5.57 17.94 -11.03
CA THR A 286 -6.42 19.06 -11.46
C THR A 286 -7.65 19.18 -10.56
N ALA A 287 -8.09 20.42 -10.35
CA ALA A 287 -9.27 20.79 -9.58
C ALA A 287 -10.43 21.27 -10.46
N ASN A 288 -10.14 21.60 -11.72
CA ASN A 288 -11.10 22.13 -12.69
C ASN A 288 -10.74 21.79 -14.15
N GLY A 289 -10.08 20.65 -14.37
CA GLY A 289 -9.71 20.21 -15.71
C GLY A 289 -10.84 19.46 -16.43
N GLY A 290 -11.88 19.02 -15.72
CA GLY A 290 -13.03 18.32 -16.29
C GLY A 290 -12.70 16.90 -16.77
N GLU A 291 -11.57 16.34 -16.35
CA GLU A 291 -11.18 14.99 -16.73
C GLU A 291 -12.09 13.95 -16.07
N VAL A 292 -12.53 12.98 -16.86
CA VAL A 292 -13.32 11.85 -16.34
C VAL A 292 -12.37 10.72 -15.93
N ILE A 293 -12.30 10.46 -14.63
CA ILE A 293 -11.63 9.27 -14.10
C ILE A 293 -12.64 8.11 -14.10
N PRO A 294 -12.32 6.98 -14.74
CA PRO A 294 -13.23 5.84 -14.79
C PRO A 294 -13.61 5.36 -13.37
N PRO A 295 -14.87 4.97 -13.14
CA PRO A 295 -15.29 4.41 -11.85
C PRO A 295 -14.43 3.19 -11.48
N GLY A 296 -14.02 3.10 -10.21
CA GLY A 296 -13.19 2.01 -9.69
C GLY A 296 -11.69 2.12 -10.01
N THR A 297 -11.24 3.11 -10.79
CA THR A 297 -9.79 3.34 -11.01
C THR A 297 -9.07 3.64 -9.70
N LEU A 298 -9.65 4.48 -8.84
CA LEU A 298 -9.04 4.84 -7.57
C LEU A 298 -9.02 3.65 -6.59
N ASP A 299 -10.08 2.84 -6.58
CA ASP A 299 -10.13 1.61 -5.76
C ASP A 299 -9.06 0.61 -6.23
N ALA A 300 -8.90 0.44 -7.54
CA ALA A 300 -7.86 -0.42 -8.09
C ALA A 300 -6.43 0.06 -7.73
N LEU A 301 -6.22 1.38 -7.62
CA LEU A 301 -4.94 1.97 -7.20
C LEU A 301 -4.72 1.91 -5.69
N THR A 302 -5.78 1.77 -4.89
CA THR A 302 -5.69 1.83 -3.42
C THR A 302 -5.83 0.46 -2.78
N GLU A 303 -6.45 -0.54 -3.40
CA GLU A 303 -6.58 -1.85 -2.77
C GLU A 303 -5.37 -2.76 -3.04
N PRO A 304 -4.82 -3.45 -2.02
CA PRO A 304 -3.81 -4.48 -2.24
C PRO A 304 -4.41 -5.60 -3.10
N GLN A 305 -3.88 -5.75 -4.31
CA GLN A 305 -4.42 -6.69 -5.29
C GLN A 305 -4.03 -8.13 -4.94
N LEU A 306 -5.03 -9.02 -4.86
CA LEU A 306 -4.80 -10.45 -4.69
C LEU A 306 -4.16 -11.05 -5.95
N ASN A 307 -3.15 -11.88 -5.76
CA ASN A 307 -2.54 -12.67 -6.81
C ASN A 307 -3.35 -13.95 -7.05
N TYR A 308 -4.43 -13.83 -7.82
CA TYR A 308 -5.32 -14.95 -8.15
C TYR A 308 -4.59 -16.12 -8.80
N ALA A 309 -3.56 -15.87 -9.61
CA ALA A 309 -2.77 -16.94 -10.23
C ALA A 309 -2.10 -17.84 -9.18
N ARG A 310 -1.53 -17.25 -8.12
CA ARG A 310 -0.94 -17.99 -6.99
C ARG A 310 -1.99 -18.69 -6.12
N ILE A 311 -3.14 -18.06 -5.94
CA ILE A 311 -4.27 -18.66 -5.18
C ILE A 311 -4.79 -19.90 -5.91
N TYR A 312 -4.99 -19.80 -7.24
CA TYR A 312 -5.44 -20.92 -8.05
C TYR A 312 -4.38 -22.03 -8.14
N SER A 313 -3.10 -21.69 -8.31
CA SER A 313 -2.05 -22.71 -8.34
C SER A 313 -1.93 -23.46 -7.02
N LEU A 314 -1.99 -22.74 -5.88
CA LEU A 314 -2.00 -23.34 -4.56
C LEU A 314 -3.22 -24.25 -4.35
N SER A 315 -4.41 -23.77 -4.73
CA SER A 315 -5.65 -24.55 -4.60
C SER A 315 -5.57 -25.84 -5.41
N LEU A 316 -5.08 -25.77 -6.65
CA LEU A 316 -4.87 -26.93 -7.51
C LEU A 316 -3.83 -27.91 -6.92
N PHE A 317 -2.71 -27.39 -6.42
CA PHE A 317 -1.69 -28.23 -5.78
C PHE A 317 -2.25 -29.01 -4.59
N VAL A 318 -3.03 -28.35 -3.73
CA VAL A 318 -3.66 -28.97 -2.55
C VAL A 318 -4.66 -30.04 -2.95
N LEU A 319 -5.52 -29.76 -3.94
CA LEU A 319 -6.50 -30.73 -4.44
C LEU A 319 -5.81 -31.98 -5.00
N LEU A 320 -4.74 -31.79 -5.78
CA LEU A 320 -3.94 -32.90 -6.28
C LEU A 320 -3.24 -33.65 -5.15
N ALA A 321 -2.64 -32.96 -4.19
CA ALA A 321 -1.96 -33.57 -3.05
C ALA A 321 -2.87 -34.48 -2.21
N LEU A 322 -4.17 -34.18 -2.14
CA LEU A 322 -5.17 -34.96 -1.39
C LEU A 322 -5.79 -36.12 -2.20
N LEU A 323 -5.65 -36.12 -3.52
CA LEU A 323 -6.32 -37.06 -4.43
C LEU A 323 -6.04 -38.54 -4.12
N PRO A 324 -4.80 -38.98 -3.80
CA PRO A 324 -4.55 -40.38 -3.44
C PRO A 324 -5.24 -40.81 -2.13
N GLY A 325 -5.47 -39.87 -1.21
CA GLY A 325 -6.23 -40.11 0.02
C GLY A 325 -7.71 -40.43 -0.27
N LEU A 326 -8.31 -39.75 -1.24
CA LEU A 326 -9.67 -40.04 -1.70
C LEU A 326 -9.77 -41.43 -2.34
N VAL A 327 -8.75 -41.86 -3.09
CA VAL A 327 -8.70 -43.22 -3.65
C VAL A 327 -8.64 -44.27 -2.55
N LEU A 328 -7.85 -44.04 -1.49
CA LEU A 328 -7.80 -44.92 -0.32
C LEU A 328 -9.14 -44.98 0.42
N TRP A 329 -9.85 -43.85 0.51
CA TRP A 329 -11.18 -43.80 1.12
C TRP A 329 -12.24 -44.53 0.28
N ARG A 330 -12.26 -44.35 -1.05
CA ARG A 330 -13.25 -44.98 -1.94
C ARG A 330 -13.08 -46.50 -2.09
N ARG A 331 -11.86 -47.03 -1.99
CA ARG A 331 -11.63 -48.49 -1.94
C ARG A 331 -12.31 -49.16 -0.74
N ARG A 332 -12.60 -48.41 0.33
CA ARG A 332 -13.31 -48.92 1.51
C ARG A 332 -14.80 -49.10 1.24
N THR A 333 -15.46 -48.09 0.69
CA THR A 333 -16.92 -48.15 0.47
C THR A 333 -17.31 -49.25 -0.51
N GLY A 334 -16.49 -49.53 -1.52
CA GLY A 334 -16.72 -50.65 -2.44
C GLY A 334 -16.67 -52.03 -1.75
N MET A 335 -15.71 -52.25 -0.84
CA MET A 335 -15.58 -53.54 -0.14
C MET A 335 -16.59 -53.75 0.99
N ASP A 336 -16.97 -52.67 1.70
CA ASP A 336 -18.00 -52.75 2.74
C ASP A 336 -19.38 -53.07 2.10
N THR A 337 -19.60 -52.68 0.84
CA THR A 337 -20.84 -53.01 0.09
C THR A 337 -20.85 -54.47 -0.42
N GLU A 338 -19.70 -55.01 -0.84
CA GLU A 338 -19.57 -56.42 -1.27
C GLU A 338 -19.64 -57.43 -0.11
N GLN A 339 -19.31 -57.03 1.13
CA GLN A 339 -19.44 -57.91 2.30
C GLN A 339 -20.85 -57.96 2.89
N THR A 340 -21.79 -57.17 2.36
CA THR A 340 -23.19 -57.10 2.85
C THR A 340 -24.19 -57.69 1.85
N GLN A 341 -23.72 -58.36 0.79
CA GLN A 341 -24.51 -59.18 -0.13
C GLN A 341 -24.16 -60.66 0.05
#